data_AF-A0A2H1VML1-F1
#
_entry.id   AF-A0A2H1VML1-F1
#
_cell.length_a   1.000
_cell.length_b   1.000
_cell.length_c   1.000
_cell.angle_alpha   90.00
_cell.angle_beta   90.00
_cell.angle_gamma   90.00
#
_symmetry.space_group_name_H-M   'P 1'
#
loop_
_entity.id
_entity.type
_entity.pdbx_description
1 polymer ?
#
loop_
_entity_poly.entity_id
_entity_poly.type
_entity_poly.pdbx_seq_one_letter_code
_entity_poly.pdbx_strand_id
1 'polypeptide(L)'
;MEQNQLQNNITERPDRRRCQSLNSLTSEDNGIDLMVYKPEPVHRTYSDSSVECMHCDHGRLMDSGISDSMRCDHHGHIIENGISDRMIDNDMLVVMEQKIDRLSDMFLEQCRLLTTMKEEIRNSKLLLEKTELAHNQIFVDILKKAIAQRVGAVSLEECNKDDESAVNSRAKTLLDAIEARKEMSLDSEIRASLIKFLQSEELKEQMVRATAESVRGLIGGCFSRDMSKLYLPVLERSHRRLIAHIHMIVEQAFIELEDRSSSLFKSVYKTSGALRRALERHQCLLEATSNPRHNMINTLQCTVEELLQKELKDWRVKVTDLLSSHFHSEPLESSVSDGLPDSVDFEPITPPQPAGQDVSVVDQLMQAALVNKLIEDGDVNGSFERALSAGDLSLVMVACRAVDPGQVFAAPCSLKQHVLMSLVQQLATDMLHETQLKCRFLEDAIINLDMGNQDTRTHLPLVVGELRKHLSKFLVAYPNHIASRRITMIVMAANNLLK
;
A
#
# COMPACT_ATOMS: atom_id res chain seq x y z
N MET A 1 55.90 -14.91 61.05
CA MET A 1 54.99 -15.83 61.78
C MET A 1 54.00 -16.33 60.75
N GLU A 2 54.26 -17.45 60.07
CA GLU A 2 53.99 -18.82 60.56
C GLU A 2 52.53 -18.95 61.01
N GLN A 3 51.69 -19.88 60.53
CA GLN A 3 51.82 -21.16 59.82
C GLN A 3 50.43 -21.46 59.19
N ASN A 4 50.31 -21.96 57.95
CA ASN A 4 50.17 -23.38 57.57
C ASN A 4 49.01 -24.11 58.30
N GLN A 5 48.16 -24.96 57.71
CA GLN A 5 48.14 -25.76 56.48
C GLN A 5 46.80 -26.53 56.51
N LEU A 6 46.12 -26.87 55.40
CA LEU A 6 46.11 -28.17 54.69
C LEU A 6 44.75 -28.17 53.92
N GLN A 7 44.54 -28.65 52.69
CA GLN A 7 45.33 -29.39 51.70
C GLN A 7 44.43 -29.45 50.44
N ASN A 8 44.94 -29.04 49.26
CA ASN A 8 44.97 -29.80 47.99
C ASN A 8 43.69 -30.45 47.40
N ASN A 9 43.41 -30.44 46.10
CA ASN A 9 44.31 -30.56 44.94
C ASN A 9 43.49 -30.31 43.64
N ILE A 10 43.98 -29.50 42.66
CA ILE A 10 44.57 -29.92 41.35
C ILE A 10 43.48 -30.23 40.28
N THR A 11 43.45 -29.71 39.04
CA THR A 11 44.39 -28.93 38.19
C THR A 11 43.65 -28.42 36.95
N GLU A 12 44.08 -27.24 36.48
CA GLU A 12 44.41 -26.85 35.09
C GLU A 12 43.39 -26.90 33.91
N ARG A 13 43.06 -25.68 33.45
CA ARG A 13 42.88 -25.23 32.04
C ARG A 13 44.18 -25.48 31.22
N PRO A 14 44.34 -25.27 29.87
CA PRO A 14 43.60 -24.34 29.00
C PRO A 14 43.52 -24.62 27.46
N ASP A 15 42.77 -23.75 26.76
CA ASP A 15 43.01 -23.08 25.47
C ASP A 15 43.64 -23.73 24.21
N ARG A 16 43.03 -23.32 23.08
CA ARG A 16 43.61 -22.75 21.82
C ARG A 16 43.74 -23.61 20.54
N ARG A 17 43.14 -23.01 19.48
CA ARG A 17 43.51 -22.93 18.04
C ARG A 17 43.38 -24.19 17.16
N ARG A 18 42.62 -24.08 16.05
CA ARG A 18 43.16 -23.83 14.68
C ARG A 18 42.06 -23.82 13.61
N CYS A 19 42.13 -22.83 12.72
CA CYS A 19 41.53 -22.89 11.39
C CYS A 19 42.26 -23.95 10.53
N GLN A 20 41.55 -24.68 9.69
CA GLN A 20 42.09 -25.25 8.45
C GLN A 20 41.08 -25.14 7.31
N SER A 21 41.67 -24.93 6.15
CA SER A 21 41.10 -24.51 4.87
C SER A 21 41.44 -25.60 3.83
N LEU A 22 40.72 -25.57 2.71
CA LEU A 22 41.02 -26.15 1.39
C LEU A 22 40.69 -27.63 1.11
N ASN A 23 39.75 -27.78 0.17
CA ASN A 23 39.85 -28.51 -1.10
C ASN A 23 40.51 -29.89 -1.10
N SER A 24 39.71 -30.90 -1.46
CA SER A 24 40.15 -32.04 -2.27
C SER A 24 39.02 -32.50 -3.19
N LEU A 25 39.27 -32.41 -4.49
CA LEU A 25 38.53 -33.02 -5.60
C LEU A 25 38.79 -34.53 -5.62
N THR A 26 37.76 -35.35 -5.88
CA THR A 26 37.89 -36.59 -6.66
C THR A 26 36.64 -36.81 -7.50
N SER A 27 36.89 -37.07 -8.78
CA SER A 27 35.95 -37.41 -9.85
C SER A 27 35.60 -38.91 -9.81
N GLU A 28 34.61 -39.30 -10.62
CA GLU A 28 34.12 -40.68 -10.92
C GLU A 28 33.15 -41.26 -9.86
N ASP A 29 32.03 -41.93 -10.16
CA ASP A 29 31.55 -42.62 -11.36
C ASP A 29 30.00 -42.73 -11.31
N ASN A 30 29.39 -43.06 -12.45
CA ASN A 30 27.97 -43.24 -12.70
C ASN A 30 27.27 -44.22 -11.75
N GLY A 31 26.07 -43.85 -11.28
CA GLY A 31 25.15 -44.75 -10.59
C GLY A 31 23.79 -44.09 -10.41
N ILE A 32 22.88 -44.33 -11.36
CA ILE A 32 21.48 -43.96 -11.24
C ILE A 32 20.88 -44.85 -10.14
N ASP A 33 20.58 -44.28 -8.97
CA ASP A 33 19.76 -44.95 -7.97
C ASP A 33 18.56 -44.07 -7.55
N LEU A 34 17.38 -44.64 -7.77
CA LEU A 34 16.07 -44.04 -7.64
C LEU A 34 15.66 -44.12 -6.16
N MET A 35 16.13 -43.19 -5.34
CA MET A 35 15.74 -43.12 -3.92
C MET A 35 14.38 -42.44 -3.74
N VAL A 36 13.36 -43.28 -3.54
CA VAL A 36 12.03 -42.95 -3.04
C VAL A 36 12.16 -42.27 -1.67
N TYR A 37 11.87 -40.96 -1.60
CA TYR A 37 11.85 -40.22 -0.35
C TYR A 37 10.59 -40.55 0.44
N LYS A 38 10.77 -41.28 1.55
CA LYS A 38 9.75 -41.57 2.57
C LYS A 38 9.80 -40.45 3.62
N PRO A 39 8.71 -39.71 3.89
CA PRO A 39 8.75 -38.63 4.87
C PRO A 39 8.72 -39.20 6.30
N GLU A 40 9.71 -38.86 7.11
CA GLU A 40 9.69 -39.08 8.56
C GLU A 40 8.84 -38.02 9.29
N PRO A 41 8.19 -38.40 10.41
CA PRO A 41 7.25 -37.55 11.12
C PRO A 41 7.95 -36.55 12.03
N VAL A 42 7.56 -35.28 11.91
CA VAL A 42 8.00 -34.19 12.79
C VAL A 42 7.35 -34.35 14.17
N HIS A 43 8.17 -34.60 15.18
CA HIS A 43 7.80 -34.51 16.59
C HIS A 43 7.39 -33.08 16.95
N ARG A 44 6.12 -32.89 17.34
CA ARG A 44 5.66 -31.70 18.06
C ARG A 44 6.15 -31.79 19.50
N THR A 45 7.02 -30.87 19.91
CA THR A 45 7.23 -30.54 21.32
C THR A 45 6.12 -29.60 21.76
N TYR A 46 5.18 -30.12 22.55
CA TYR A 46 4.33 -29.32 23.43
C TYR A 46 5.17 -28.90 24.63
N SER A 47 5.16 -27.60 24.97
CA SER A 47 5.58 -27.12 26.28
C SER A 47 4.36 -26.59 27.01
N ASP A 48 4.11 -27.21 28.16
CA ASP A 48 3.11 -26.87 29.15
C ASP A 48 3.37 -25.50 29.78
N SER A 49 2.30 -24.75 30.01
CA SER A 49 2.21 -23.84 31.16
C SER A 49 0.76 -23.83 31.66
N SER A 50 0.59 -24.48 32.81
CA SER A 50 -0.65 -24.63 33.57
C SER A 50 -1.25 -23.30 34.02
N VAL A 51 -2.57 -23.19 33.95
CA VAL A 51 -3.38 -22.66 35.06
C VAL A 51 -4.60 -23.56 35.21
N GLU A 52 -4.65 -24.29 36.32
CA GLU A 52 -5.78 -25.07 36.78
C GLU A 52 -7.03 -24.19 36.93
N CYS A 53 -8.13 -24.58 36.29
CA CYS A 53 -9.45 -24.06 36.65
C CYS A 53 -10.24 -25.22 37.26
N MET A 54 -10.48 -25.13 38.57
CA MET A 54 -11.26 -26.09 39.33
C MET A 54 -12.63 -26.33 38.71
N HIS A 55 -12.95 -27.62 38.58
CA HIS A 55 -14.30 -28.15 38.48
C HIS A 55 -15.15 -27.66 39.67
N CYS A 56 -16.36 -27.20 39.38
CA CYS A 56 -17.51 -27.42 40.25
C CYS A 56 -18.63 -27.98 39.37
N ASP A 57 -18.83 -29.28 39.54
CA ASP A 57 -19.83 -30.12 38.91
C ASP A 57 -21.08 -30.09 39.79
N HIS A 58 -22.24 -29.73 39.26
CA HIS A 58 -23.54 -30.08 39.84
C HIS A 58 -24.63 -30.17 38.76
N GLY A 59 -25.02 -31.43 38.47
CA GLY A 59 -26.43 -31.82 38.55
C GLY A 59 -27.32 -31.61 37.32
N ARG A 60 -27.44 -32.70 36.54
CA ARG A 60 -28.52 -33.00 35.57
C ARG A 60 -29.94 -32.73 36.13
N LEU A 61 -30.89 -32.31 35.27
CA LEU A 61 -31.97 -33.16 34.71
C LEU A 61 -32.93 -32.39 33.78
N MET A 62 -33.12 -32.95 32.57
CA MET A 62 -34.33 -33.15 31.77
C MET A 62 -35.57 -32.21 31.92
N ASP A 63 -35.99 -31.66 30.76
CA ASP A 63 -37.27 -31.91 30.06
C ASP A 63 -38.18 -30.70 29.74
N SER A 64 -38.69 -30.78 28.50
CA SER A 64 -39.91 -30.24 27.86
C SER A 64 -40.69 -29.03 28.41
N GLY A 65 -41.23 -28.23 27.47
CA GLY A 65 -42.48 -27.50 27.74
C GLY A 65 -42.70 -26.21 26.95
N ILE A 66 -43.59 -26.29 25.96
CA ILE A 66 -44.25 -25.19 25.25
C ILE A 66 -45.17 -24.43 26.21
N SER A 67 -45.24 -23.08 26.15
CA SER A 67 -46.46 -22.24 25.97
C SER A 67 -46.39 -20.82 26.58
N ASP A 68 -46.79 -19.87 25.72
CA ASP A 68 -47.58 -18.64 25.90
C ASP A 68 -47.34 -17.57 26.99
N SER A 69 -47.19 -16.34 26.47
CA SER A 69 -47.88 -15.09 26.83
C SER A 69 -47.77 -14.53 28.26
N MET A 70 -47.11 -13.37 28.38
CA MET A 70 -47.74 -12.16 28.95
C MET A 70 -46.89 -10.90 28.71
N ARG A 71 -47.53 -9.89 28.11
CA ARG A 71 -47.12 -8.49 28.11
C ARG A 71 -47.03 -7.96 29.54
N CYS A 72 -45.95 -7.25 29.86
CA CYS A 72 -45.94 -6.16 30.83
C CYS A 72 -45.01 -5.05 30.31
N ASP A 73 -45.60 -3.90 30.00
CA ASP A 73 -44.92 -2.62 29.85
C ASP A 73 -44.24 -2.25 31.18
N HIS A 74 -42.97 -1.84 31.14
CA HIS A 74 -42.41 -0.91 32.12
C HIS A 74 -41.29 -0.07 31.50
N HIS A 75 -41.45 1.25 31.62
CA HIS A 75 -40.44 2.28 31.37
C HIS A 75 -39.09 1.90 31.98
N GLY A 76 -38.09 1.70 31.13
CA GLY A 76 -36.69 1.56 31.51
C GLY A 76 -35.93 2.85 31.21
N HIS A 77 -35.70 3.64 32.24
CA HIS A 77 -34.60 4.60 32.31
C HIS A 77 -33.30 3.90 31.90
N ILE A 78 -32.74 4.24 30.74
CA ILE A 78 -31.37 3.85 30.40
C ILE A 78 -30.46 4.94 30.98
N ILE A 79 -29.84 4.62 32.11
CA ILE A 79 -28.72 5.39 32.64
C ILE A 79 -27.52 5.13 31.74
N GLU A 80 -26.99 6.21 31.18
CA GLU A 80 -25.75 6.28 30.43
C GLU A 80 -24.56 5.76 31.25
N ASN A 81 -23.92 4.70 30.75
CA ASN A 81 -22.53 4.38 31.07
C ASN A 81 -21.76 4.33 29.74
N GLY A 82 -21.42 5.49 29.18
CA GLY A 82 -20.87 5.62 27.83
C GLY A 82 -19.55 6.38 27.72
N ILE A 83 -18.73 6.43 28.78
CA ILE A 83 -17.55 7.31 28.79
C ILE A 83 -16.20 6.57 28.62
N SER A 84 -16.14 5.23 28.66
CA SER A 84 -14.85 4.52 28.46
C SER A 84 -14.66 3.81 27.11
N ASP A 85 -15.67 3.77 26.24
CA ASP A 85 -15.60 3.01 24.98
C ASP A 85 -14.97 3.82 23.83
N ARG A 86 -15.20 5.14 23.80
CA ARG A 86 -14.74 6.02 22.71
C ARG A 86 -13.22 6.21 22.63
N MET A 87 -12.49 6.09 23.74
CA MET A 87 -11.02 6.23 23.73
C MET A 87 -10.33 5.00 23.14
N ILE A 88 -10.91 3.81 23.31
CA ILE A 88 -10.36 2.56 22.77
C ILE A 88 -10.65 2.47 21.27
N ASP A 89 -11.83 2.90 20.84
CA ASP A 89 -12.20 2.98 19.42
C ASP A 89 -11.35 3.98 18.64
N ASN A 90 -11.00 5.13 19.23
CA ASN A 90 -10.16 6.11 18.56
C ASN A 90 -8.71 5.61 18.37
N ASP A 91 -8.15 4.92 19.37
CA ASP A 91 -6.84 4.27 19.24
C ASP A 91 -6.88 3.13 18.22
N MET A 92 -7.97 2.36 18.18
CA MET A 92 -8.16 1.29 17.20
C MET A 92 -8.33 1.84 15.78
N LEU A 93 -9.00 2.98 15.62
CA LEU A 93 -9.17 3.68 14.35
C LEU A 93 -7.83 4.20 13.81
N VAL A 94 -7.00 4.79 14.67
CA VAL A 94 -5.63 5.21 14.33
C VAL A 94 -4.76 4.03 13.92
N VAL A 95 -4.87 2.89 14.61
CA VAL A 95 -4.16 1.66 14.22
C VAL A 95 -4.67 1.11 12.88
N MET A 96 -5.96 1.25 12.60
CA MET A 96 -6.54 0.81 11.32
C MET A 96 -6.11 1.74 10.18
N GLU A 97 -6.05 3.04 10.41
CA GLU A 97 -5.53 4.03 9.47
C GLU A 97 -4.06 3.76 9.14
N GLN A 98 -3.21 3.52 10.14
CA GLN A 98 -1.82 3.13 9.93
C GLN A 98 -1.68 1.80 9.16
N LYS A 99 -2.58 0.83 9.38
CA LYS A 99 -2.61 -0.41 8.60
C LYS A 99 -3.03 -0.17 7.16
N ILE A 100 -3.98 0.73 6.92
CA ILE A 100 -4.43 1.11 5.57
C ILE A 100 -3.29 1.82 4.83
N ASP A 101 -2.56 2.71 5.50
CA ASP A 101 -1.40 3.39 4.93
C ASP A 101 -0.30 2.40 4.57
N ARG A 102 0.02 1.47 5.48
CA ARG A 102 1.02 0.43 5.25
C ARG A 102 0.62 -0.53 4.12
N LEU A 103 -0.68 -0.81 3.99
CA LEU A 103 -1.23 -1.62 2.90
C LEU A 103 -1.15 -0.84 1.57
N SER A 104 -1.44 0.45 1.59
CA SER A 104 -1.32 1.36 0.44
C SER A 104 0.13 1.46 -0.06
N ASP A 105 1.09 1.61 0.86
CA ASP A 105 2.52 1.61 0.55
C ASP A 105 2.97 0.28 -0.07
N MET A 106 2.46 -0.84 0.45
CA MET A 106 2.76 -2.16 -0.09
C MET A 106 2.16 -2.36 -1.49
N PHE A 107 0.97 -1.81 -1.75
CA PHE A 107 0.35 -1.79 -3.09
C PHE A 107 1.11 -0.89 -4.07
N LEU A 108 1.58 0.27 -3.62
CA LEU A 108 2.43 1.16 -4.40
C LEU A 108 3.75 0.48 -4.77
N GLU A 109 4.37 -0.22 -3.82
CA GLU A 109 5.61 -0.95 -4.08
C GLU A 109 5.37 -2.14 -5.02
N GLN A 110 4.26 -2.86 -4.88
CA GLN A 110 3.88 -3.90 -5.86
C GLN A 110 3.67 -3.32 -7.26
N CYS A 111 3.00 -2.16 -7.39
CA CYS A 111 2.83 -1.48 -8.66
C CYS A 111 4.19 -1.07 -9.27
N ARG A 112 5.10 -0.55 -8.44
CA ARG A 112 6.46 -0.18 -8.85
C ARG A 112 7.27 -1.38 -9.33
N LEU A 113 7.19 -2.50 -8.60
CA LEU A 113 7.85 -3.75 -8.96
C LEU A 113 7.28 -4.30 -10.28
N LEU A 114 5.94 -4.24 -10.45
CA LEU A 114 5.26 -4.70 -11.66
C LEU A 114 5.64 -3.86 -12.88
N THR A 115 5.77 -2.53 -12.72
CA THR A 115 6.28 -1.66 -13.80
C THR A 115 7.73 -1.97 -14.15
N THR A 116 8.56 -2.29 -13.16
CA THR A 116 9.97 -2.67 -13.37
C THR A 116 10.07 -4.00 -14.12
N MET A 117 9.32 -5.01 -13.68
CA MET A 117 9.22 -6.30 -14.39
C MET A 117 8.69 -6.11 -15.82
N LYS A 118 7.69 -5.26 -16.02
CA LYS A 118 7.14 -4.99 -17.37
C LYS A 118 8.20 -4.38 -18.29
N GLU A 119 9.04 -3.47 -17.78
CA GLU A 119 10.13 -2.87 -18.56
C GLU A 119 11.27 -3.86 -18.79
N GLU A 120 11.62 -4.71 -17.82
CA GLU A 120 12.59 -5.79 -18.01
C GLU A 120 12.14 -6.83 -19.04
N ILE A 121 10.85 -7.21 -19.04
CA ILE A 121 10.26 -8.08 -20.05
C ILE A 121 10.30 -7.41 -21.42
N ARG A 122 9.98 -6.11 -21.51
CA ARG A 122 10.05 -5.34 -22.76
C ARG A 122 11.48 -5.31 -23.30
N ASN A 123 12.47 -5.06 -22.44
CA ASN A 123 13.88 -5.04 -22.81
C ASN A 123 14.40 -6.43 -23.20
N SER A 124 13.98 -7.48 -22.50
CA SER A 124 14.31 -8.87 -22.84
C SER A 124 13.71 -9.27 -24.20
N LYS A 125 12.47 -8.84 -24.48
CA LYS A 125 11.83 -9.05 -25.78
C LYS A 125 12.60 -8.36 -26.92
N LEU A 126 13.01 -7.11 -26.71
CA LEU A 126 13.80 -6.36 -27.70
C LEU A 126 15.18 -6.97 -27.92
N LEU A 127 15.82 -7.49 -26.86
CA LEU A 127 17.08 -8.21 -26.96
C LEU A 127 16.90 -9.52 -27.75
N LEU A 128 15.83 -10.27 -27.49
CA LEU A 128 15.51 -11.50 -28.20
C LEU A 128 15.32 -11.25 -29.70
N GLU A 129 14.54 -10.23 -30.05
CA GLU A 129 14.29 -9.83 -31.44
C GLU A 129 15.58 -9.41 -32.16
N LYS A 130 16.47 -8.70 -31.46
CA LYS A 130 17.81 -8.37 -31.98
C LYS A 130 18.68 -9.61 -32.20
N THR A 131 18.62 -10.59 -31.29
CA THR A 131 19.37 -11.84 -31.44
C THR A 131 18.79 -12.76 -32.51
N GLU A 132 17.47 -12.73 -32.72
CA GLU A 132 16.78 -13.46 -33.78
C GLU A 132 17.19 -12.92 -35.16
N LEU A 133 17.23 -11.59 -35.31
CA LEU A 133 17.75 -10.95 -36.54
C LEU A 133 19.22 -11.31 -36.79
N ALA A 134 20.06 -11.33 -35.75
CA ALA A 134 21.46 -11.75 -35.87
C ALA A 134 21.59 -13.24 -36.24
N HIS A 135 20.78 -14.12 -35.65
CA HIS A 135 20.75 -15.55 -35.98
C HIS A 135 20.30 -15.78 -37.42
N ASN A 136 19.26 -15.08 -37.87
CA ASN A 136 18.78 -15.15 -39.24
C ASN A 136 19.86 -14.70 -40.24
N GLN A 137 20.60 -13.64 -39.92
CA GLN A 137 21.71 -13.17 -40.74
C GLN A 137 22.85 -14.21 -40.82
N ILE A 138 23.23 -14.80 -39.69
CA ILE A 138 24.25 -15.87 -39.63
C ILE A 138 23.80 -17.10 -40.43
N PHE A 139 22.51 -17.47 -40.34
CA PHE A 139 21.96 -18.59 -41.07
C PHE A 139 22.02 -18.37 -42.58
N VAL A 140 21.67 -17.16 -43.04
CA VAL A 140 21.80 -16.76 -44.46
C VAL A 140 23.25 -16.85 -44.93
N ASP A 141 24.21 -16.42 -44.12
CA ASP A 141 25.63 -16.44 -44.50
C ASP A 141 26.22 -17.85 -44.52
N ILE A 142 25.82 -18.73 -43.59
CA ILE A 142 26.20 -20.15 -43.60
C ILE A 142 25.58 -20.85 -44.82
N LEU A 143 24.32 -20.57 -45.14
CA LEU A 143 23.65 -21.15 -46.31
C LEU A 143 24.36 -20.73 -47.60
N LYS A 144 24.69 -19.44 -47.75
CA LYS A 144 25.50 -18.93 -48.87
C LYS A 144 26.83 -19.66 -48.98
N LYS A 145 27.51 -19.86 -47.86
CA LYS A 145 28.82 -20.54 -47.82
C LYS A 145 28.72 -22.02 -48.18
N ALA A 146 27.71 -22.73 -47.69
CA ALA A 146 27.48 -24.14 -48.02
C ALA A 146 27.10 -24.35 -49.49
N ILE A 147 26.27 -23.45 -50.05
CA ILE A 147 25.93 -23.46 -51.48
C ILE A 147 27.18 -23.19 -52.33
N ALA A 148 27.98 -22.19 -51.99
CA ALA A 148 29.23 -21.90 -52.69
C ALA A 148 30.22 -23.08 -52.65
N GLN A 149 30.29 -23.80 -51.53
CA GLN A 149 31.16 -24.96 -51.36
C GLN A 149 30.71 -26.17 -52.18
N ARG A 150 29.40 -26.40 -52.30
CA ARG A 150 28.82 -27.44 -53.16
C ARG A 150 28.97 -27.12 -54.65
N VAL A 151 28.79 -25.86 -55.05
CA VAL A 151 29.00 -25.40 -56.43
C VAL A 151 30.48 -25.53 -56.82
N GLY A 152 31.41 -25.20 -55.92
CA GLY A 152 32.85 -25.38 -56.16
C GLY A 152 33.28 -26.84 -56.29
N ALA A 153 32.64 -27.77 -55.57
CA ALA A 153 32.95 -29.20 -55.65
C ALA A 153 32.44 -29.87 -56.95
N VAL A 154 31.43 -29.29 -57.62
CA VAL A 154 30.88 -29.81 -58.87
C VAL A 154 31.69 -29.37 -60.11
N SER A 155 32.47 -28.29 -60.02
CA SER A 155 33.27 -27.76 -61.14
C SER A 155 34.70 -28.30 -61.25
N LEU A 156 35.10 -29.31 -60.47
CA LEU A 156 36.51 -29.73 -60.32
C LEU A 156 36.83 -31.16 -60.80
N GLU A 157 35.97 -31.82 -61.58
CA GLU A 157 36.19 -33.19 -62.08
C GLU A 157 36.39 -33.32 -63.61
N GLU A 158 36.95 -32.32 -64.30
CA GLU A 158 37.40 -32.53 -65.68
C GLU A 158 38.82 -32.02 -65.98
N CYS A 159 39.56 -32.93 -66.63
CA CYS A 159 40.81 -32.77 -67.39
C CYS A 159 42.13 -33.02 -66.65
N ASN A 160 42.74 -34.18 -66.94
CA ASN A 160 44.16 -34.28 -67.35
C ASN A 160 44.43 -35.57 -68.16
N LYS A 161 44.58 -35.41 -69.49
CA LYS A 161 45.69 -35.82 -70.41
C LYS A 161 46.67 -36.92 -69.94
N ASP A 162 47.26 -37.81 -70.74
CA ASP A 162 47.43 -38.10 -72.19
C ASP A 162 47.90 -39.58 -72.27
N ASP A 163 47.64 -40.31 -73.39
CA ASP A 163 48.67 -41.01 -74.21
C ASP A 163 48.19 -42.13 -75.16
N GLU A 164 48.85 -42.12 -76.32
CA GLU A 164 49.20 -43.21 -77.24
C GLU A 164 48.18 -43.90 -78.18
N SER A 165 48.13 -43.27 -79.36
CA SER A 165 48.03 -43.82 -80.71
C SER A 165 48.43 -45.29 -80.94
N ALA A 166 47.46 -46.12 -81.33
CA ALA A 166 47.60 -47.15 -82.38
C ALA A 166 46.29 -47.94 -82.60
N VAL A 167 45.37 -47.93 -81.64
CA VAL A 167 44.05 -48.63 -81.71
C VAL A 167 42.99 -47.80 -82.49
N ASN A 168 43.38 -46.62 -82.96
CA ASN A 168 42.52 -45.47 -83.26
C ASN A 168 42.07 -45.32 -84.73
N SER A 169 42.18 -46.34 -85.58
CA SER A 169 41.58 -46.29 -86.92
C SER A 169 40.25 -47.04 -86.95
N ARG A 170 40.23 -48.28 -86.43
CA ARG A 170 39.03 -49.14 -86.43
C ARG A 170 38.01 -48.78 -85.35
N ALA A 171 38.49 -48.38 -84.17
CA ALA A 171 37.62 -47.82 -83.13
C ALA A 171 37.00 -46.49 -83.58
N LYS A 172 37.74 -45.71 -84.38
CA LYS A 172 37.29 -44.41 -84.91
C LYS A 172 36.21 -44.55 -85.98
N THR A 173 36.29 -45.54 -86.87
CA THR A 173 35.23 -45.80 -87.87
C THR A 173 33.94 -46.34 -87.24
N LEU A 174 34.03 -47.11 -86.15
CA LEU A 174 32.88 -47.57 -85.38
C LEU A 174 32.31 -46.46 -84.49
N LEU A 175 33.16 -45.58 -83.96
CA LEU A 175 32.74 -44.36 -83.27
C LEU A 175 32.01 -43.43 -84.24
N ASP A 176 32.53 -43.09 -85.43
CA ASP A 176 31.84 -42.23 -86.40
C ASP A 176 30.44 -42.77 -86.81
N ALA A 177 30.31 -44.10 -87.00
CA ALA A 177 29.04 -44.74 -87.35
C ALA A 177 28.04 -44.78 -86.17
N ILE A 178 28.55 -44.75 -84.94
CA ILE A 178 27.75 -44.67 -83.72
C ILE A 178 27.43 -43.21 -83.41
N GLU A 179 28.38 -42.29 -83.45
CA GLU A 179 28.30 -40.84 -83.19
C GLU A 179 27.24 -40.18 -84.09
N ALA A 180 27.17 -40.57 -85.38
CA ALA A 180 26.12 -40.14 -86.30
C ALA A 180 24.68 -40.60 -85.93
N ARG A 181 24.54 -41.64 -85.11
CA ARG A 181 23.26 -42.13 -84.54
C ARG A 181 23.08 -41.83 -83.05
N LYS A 182 24.15 -41.50 -82.32
CA LYS A 182 24.24 -41.61 -80.86
C LYS A 182 24.23 -40.26 -80.14
N GLU A 183 24.73 -39.18 -80.73
CA GLU A 183 24.87 -37.91 -79.98
C GLU A 183 23.54 -37.26 -79.63
N MET A 184 22.58 -37.14 -80.56
CA MET A 184 21.29 -36.53 -80.22
C MET A 184 20.34 -37.51 -79.50
N SER A 185 20.38 -38.80 -79.85
CA SER A 185 19.45 -39.79 -79.30
C SER A 185 19.83 -40.21 -77.88
N LEU A 186 21.07 -40.67 -77.65
CA LEU A 186 21.47 -41.12 -76.32
C LEU A 186 21.65 -39.95 -75.36
N ASP A 187 22.13 -38.78 -75.81
CA ASP A 187 22.18 -37.63 -74.91
C ASP A 187 20.77 -37.17 -74.54
N SER A 188 19.80 -37.23 -75.46
CA SER A 188 18.40 -36.94 -75.11
C SER A 188 17.79 -37.98 -74.16
N GLU A 189 18.17 -39.26 -74.28
CA GLU A 189 17.62 -40.37 -73.50
C GLU A 189 18.27 -40.50 -72.12
N ILE A 190 19.58 -40.24 -72.03
CA ILE A 190 20.32 -40.06 -70.79
C ILE A 190 19.80 -38.81 -70.08
N ARG A 191 19.68 -37.68 -70.77
CA ARG A 191 19.12 -36.43 -70.20
C ARG A 191 17.68 -36.64 -69.72
N ALA A 192 16.85 -37.35 -70.48
CA ALA A 192 15.50 -37.68 -70.06
C ALA A 192 15.49 -38.59 -68.83
N SER A 193 16.37 -39.60 -68.77
CA SER A 193 16.51 -40.47 -67.60
C SER A 193 17.05 -39.74 -66.37
N LEU A 194 17.99 -38.81 -66.56
CA LEU A 194 18.57 -37.98 -65.51
C LEU A 194 17.56 -36.96 -64.99
N ILE A 195 16.78 -36.33 -65.88
CA ILE A 195 15.67 -35.46 -65.50
C ILE A 195 14.60 -36.27 -64.75
N LYS A 196 14.26 -37.47 -65.21
CA LYS A 196 13.28 -38.34 -64.54
C LYS A 196 13.77 -38.84 -63.18
N PHE A 197 15.07 -39.09 -63.02
CA PHE A 197 15.69 -39.45 -61.76
C PHE A 197 15.76 -38.25 -60.79
N LEU A 198 16.14 -37.07 -61.28
CA LEU A 198 16.15 -35.83 -60.51
C LEU A 198 14.75 -35.37 -60.09
N GLN A 199 13.74 -35.64 -60.93
CA GLN A 199 12.32 -35.42 -60.62
C GLN A 199 11.69 -36.61 -59.90
N SER A 200 12.45 -37.66 -59.58
CA SER A 200 11.89 -38.79 -58.84
C SER A 200 11.52 -38.31 -57.44
N GLU A 201 10.26 -38.55 -57.07
CA GLU A 201 9.78 -38.22 -55.73
C GLU A 201 10.57 -38.98 -54.66
N GLU A 202 11.16 -40.13 -54.99
CA GLU A 202 12.00 -40.91 -54.08
C GLU A 202 13.35 -40.21 -53.76
N LEU A 203 14.06 -39.66 -54.75
CA LEU A 203 15.28 -38.89 -54.50
C LEU A 203 14.96 -37.60 -53.74
N LYS A 204 13.87 -36.92 -54.11
CA LYS A 204 13.41 -35.70 -53.43
C LYS A 204 13.04 -36.00 -51.98
N GLU A 205 12.33 -37.09 -51.71
CA GLU A 205 11.96 -37.49 -50.36
C GLU A 205 13.17 -37.92 -49.54
N GLN A 206 14.11 -38.68 -50.12
CA GLN A 206 15.39 -39.03 -49.49
C GLN A 206 16.23 -37.79 -49.14
N MET A 207 16.33 -36.84 -50.06
CA MET A 207 17.09 -35.59 -49.85
C MET A 207 16.42 -34.71 -48.79
N VAL A 208 15.09 -34.58 -48.82
CA VAL A 208 14.33 -33.83 -47.81
C VAL A 208 14.46 -34.50 -46.45
N ARG A 209 14.38 -35.84 -46.37
CA ARG A 209 14.53 -36.61 -45.13
C ARG A 209 15.94 -36.46 -44.54
N ALA A 210 16.98 -36.60 -45.36
CA ALA A 210 18.37 -36.41 -44.94
C ALA A 210 18.65 -34.96 -44.50
N THR A 211 18.09 -33.98 -45.21
CA THR A 211 18.22 -32.56 -44.84
C THR A 211 17.48 -32.28 -43.53
N ALA A 212 16.28 -32.82 -43.36
CA ALA A 212 15.49 -32.66 -42.14
C ALA A 212 16.14 -33.32 -40.92
N GLU A 213 16.76 -34.50 -41.07
CA GLU A 213 17.54 -35.15 -40.00
C GLU A 213 18.77 -34.35 -39.63
N SER A 214 19.50 -33.80 -40.60
CA SER A 214 20.66 -32.94 -40.34
C SER A 214 20.29 -31.66 -39.59
N VAL A 215 19.23 -30.98 -40.03
CA VAL A 215 18.71 -29.76 -39.36
C VAL A 215 18.17 -30.08 -37.97
N ARG A 216 17.44 -31.19 -37.80
CA ARG A 216 16.93 -31.64 -36.50
C ARG A 216 18.06 -31.94 -35.51
N GLY A 217 19.14 -32.57 -35.98
CA GLY A 217 20.34 -32.82 -35.17
C GLY A 217 21.04 -31.53 -34.73
N LEU A 218 21.16 -30.54 -35.63
CA LEU A 218 21.78 -29.24 -35.33
C LEU A 218 20.93 -28.40 -34.37
N ILE A 219 19.61 -28.34 -34.59
CA ILE A 219 18.68 -27.63 -33.71
C ILE A 219 18.62 -28.31 -32.34
N GLY A 220 18.52 -29.64 -32.29
CA GLY A 220 18.51 -30.39 -31.03
C GLY A 220 19.79 -30.19 -30.23
N GLY A 221 20.95 -30.22 -30.90
CA GLY A 221 22.25 -29.96 -30.28
C GLY A 221 22.42 -28.53 -29.77
N CYS A 222 22.00 -27.53 -30.54
CA CYS A 222 22.05 -26.13 -30.12
C CYS A 222 21.07 -25.86 -28.98
N PHE A 223 19.82 -26.30 -29.09
CA PHE A 223 18.83 -26.10 -28.04
C PHE A 223 19.23 -26.78 -26.73
N SER A 224 19.71 -28.04 -26.76
CA SER A 224 20.17 -28.73 -25.55
C SER A 224 21.36 -28.02 -24.91
N ARG A 225 22.31 -27.55 -25.73
CA ARG A 225 23.49 -26.81 -25.26
C ARG A 225 23.12 -25.46 -24.67
N ASP A 226 22.25 -24.72 -25.33
CA ASP A 226 21.84 -23.38 -24.91
C ASP A 226 20.91 -23.46 -23.70
N MET A 227 20.02 -24.45 -23.65
CA MET A 227 19.18 -24.75 -22.49
C MET A 227 20.03 -25.07 -21.26
N SER A 228 21.05 -25.92 -21.41
CA SER A 228 21.91 -26.33 -20.30
C SER A 228 22.90 -25.24 -19.86
N LYS A 229 23.44 -24.45 -20.80
CA LYS A 229 24.49 -23.45 -20.50
C LYS A 229 23.95 -22.05 -20.20
N LEU A 230 22.81 -21.66 -20.76
CA LEU A 230 22.27 -20.31 -20.65
C LEU A 230 20.98 -20.29 -19.82
N TYR A 231 19.99 -21.10 -20.19
CA TYR A 231 18.67 -21.02 -19.54
C TYR A 231 18.65 -21.65 -18.15
N LEU A 232 19.19 -22.86 -17.97
CA LEU A 232 19.17 -23.56 -16.69
C LEU A 232 19.88 -22.77 -15.57
N PRO A 233 21.08 -22.18 -15.80
CA PRO A 233 21.76 -21.39 -14.76
C PRO A 233 21.07 -20.06 -14.45
N VAL A 234 20.36 -19.46 -15.41
CA VAL A 234 19.57 -18.26 -15.19
C VAL A 234 18.32 -18.59 -14.38
N LEU A 235 17.63 -19.68 -14.73
CA LEU A 235 16.47 -20.18 -14.02
C LEU A 235 16.80 -20.60 -12.58
N GLU A 236 17.92 -21.29 -12.37
CA GLU A 236 18.39 -21.64 -11.03
C GLU A 236 18.73 -20.41 -10.19
N ARG A 237 19.35 -19.39 -10.80
CA ARG A 237 19.63 -18.12 -10.10
C ARG A 237 18.34 -17.39 -9.73
N SER A 238 17.35 -17.35 -10.63
CA SER A 238 16.07 -16.72 -10.32
C SER A 238 15.31 -17.49 -9.24
N HIS A 239 15.32 -18.83 -9.28
CA HIS A 239 14.71 -19.65 -8.23
C HIS A 239 15.41 -19.48 -6.89
N ARG A 240 16.75 -19.46 -6.84
CA ARG A 240 17.49 -19.18 -5.61
C ARG A 240 17.15 -17.80 -5.04
N ARG A 241 17.05 -16.78 -5.89
CA ARG A 241 16.65 -15.42 -5.47
C ARG A 241 15.22 -15.38 -4.94
N LEU A 242 14.29 -16.05 -5.63
CA LEU A 242 12.90 -16.13 -5.21
C LEU A 242 12.78 -16.83 -3.84
N ILE A 243 13.45 -17.95 -3.65
CA ILE A 243 13.45 -18.69 -2.38
C ILE A 243 14.05 -17.83 -1.26
N ALA A 244 15.17 -17.15 -1.51
CA ALA A 244 15.78 -16.25 -0.53
C ALA A 244 14.84 -15.09 -0.16
N HIS A 245 14.15 -14.52 -1.14
CA HIS A 245 13.18 -13.46 -0.92
C HIS A 245 11.95 -13.94 -0.15
N ILE A 246 11.42 -15.13 -0.46
CA ILE A 246 10.34 -15.76 0.29
C ILE A 246 10.78 -16.01 1.73
N HIS A 247 11.98 -16.54 1.95
CA HIS A 247 12.51 -16.77 3.29
C HIS A 247 12.57 -15.47 4.10
N MET A 248 13.09 -14.40 3.50
CA MET A 248 13.17 -13.08 4.14
C MET A 248 11.78 -12.50 4.46
N ILE A 249 10.80 -12.63 3.57
CA ILE A 249 9.42 -12.18 3.82
C ILE A 249 8.80 -12.98 4.97
N VAL A 250 8.98 -14.30 4.98
CA VAL A 250 8.44 -15.18 6.02
C VAL A 250 9.08 -14.86 7.37
N GLU A 251 10.40 -14.68 7.40
CA GLU A 251 11.13 -14.28 8.61
C GLU A 251 10.66 -12.91 9.12
N GLN A 252 10.52 -11.93 8.22
CA GLN A 252 9.97 -10.61 8.58
C GLN A 252 8.53 -10.69 9.09
N ALA A 253 7.70 -11.56 8.51
CA ALA A 253 6.33 -11.78 8.96
C ALA A 253 6.27 -12.41 10.36
N PHE A 254 7.19 -13.33 10.68
CA PHE A 254 7.31 -13.90 12.02
C PHE A 254 7.76 -12.84 13.04
N ILE A 255 8.75 -12.01 12.70
CA ILE A 255 9.19 -10.90 13.57
C ILE A 255 8.04 -9.92 13.82
N GLU A 256 7.30 -9.53 12.78
CA GLU A 256 6.14 -8.64 12.95
C GLU A 256 5.01 -9.29 13.76
N LEU A 257 4.78 -10.60 13.59
CA LEU A 257 3.79 -11.33 14.38
C LEU A 257 4.19 -11.36 15.86
N GLU A 258 5.46 -11.58 16.16
CA GLU A 258 5.99 -11.57 17.52
C GLU A 258 5.86 -10.18 18.17
N ASP A 259 6.21 -9.11 17.45
CA ASP A 259 6.08 -7.74 17.94
C ASP A 259 4.60 -7.38 18.19
N ARG A 260 3.72 -7.71 17.25
CA ARG A 260 2.26 -7.53 17.44
C ARG A 260 1.74 -8.33 18.63
N SER A 261 2.15 -9.59 18.79
CA SER A 261 1.73 -10.40 19.94
C SER A 261 2.20 -9.78 21.25
N SER A 262 3.44 -9.30 21.32
CA SER A 262 4.01 -8.62 22.48
C SER A 262 3.28 -7.32 22.80
N SER A 263 2.90 -6.56 21.77
CA SER A 263 2.11 -5.33 21.93
C SER A 263 0.70 -5.61 22.46
N LEU A 264 0.05 -6.68 21.95
CA LEU A 264 -1.24 -7.14 22.45
C LEU A 264 -1.15 -7.57 23.90
N PHE A 265 -0.18 -8.42 24.27
CA PHE A 265 0.04 -8.80 25.67
C PHE A 265 0.22 -7.56 26.57
N LYS A 266 1.07 -6.61 26.17
CA LYS A 266 1.26 -5.35 26.93
C LYS A 266 -0.03 -4.56 27.09
N SER A 267 -0.85 -4.46 26.04
CA SER A 267 -2.14 -3.76 26.09
C SER A 267 -3.13 -4.47 27.01
N VAL A 268 -3.22 -5.80 26.93
CA VAL A 268 -4.08 -6.64 27.77
C VAL A 268 -3.65 -6.57 29.24
N TYR A 269 -2.35 -6.57 29.54
CA TYR A 269 -1.85 -6.36 30.90
C TYR A 269 -2.21 -4.97 31.44
N LYS A 270 -2.13 -3.92 30.60
CA LYS A 270 -2.52 -2.56 30.99
C LYS A 270 -4.02 -2.44 31.25
N THR A 271 -4.87 -2.97 30.37
CA THR A 271 -6.33 -2.93 30.51
C THR A 271 -6.78 -3.79 31.69
N SER A 272 -6.21 -4.99 31.87
CA SER A 272 -6.44 -5.83 33.04
C SER A 272 -6.03 -5.13 34.34
N GLY A 273 -4.88 -4.45 34.36
CA GLY A 273 -4.45 -3.65 35.52
C GLY A 273 -5.35 -2.42 35.77
N ALA A 274 -5.89 -1.79 34.73
CA ALA A 274 -6.88 -0.73 34.86
C ALA A 274 -8.20 -1.24 35.44
N LEU A 275 -8.70 -2.38 34.94
CA LEU A 275 -9.91 -3.05 35.42
C LEU A 275 -9.74 -3.47 36.88
N ARG A 276 -8.60 -4.07 37.25
CA ARG A 276 -8.30 -4.43 38.64
C ARG A 276 -8.33 -3.22 39.57
N ARG A 277 -7.72 -2.11 39.17
CA ARG A 277 -7.77 -0.85 39.95
C ARG A 277 -9.19 -0.27 40.01
N ALA A 278 -10.00 -0.41 38.97
CA ALA A 278 -11.39 0.01 39.00
C ALA A 278 -12.22 -0.86 39.97
N LEU A 279 -12.01 -2.18 39.94
CA LEU A 279 -12.62 -3.14 40.86
C LEU A 279 -12.23 -2.84 42.31
N GLU A 280 -10.94 -2.59 42.58
CA GLU A 280 -10.42 -2.20 43.90
C GLU A 280 -11.03 -0.88 44.39
N ARG A 281 -11.23 0.12 43.50
CA ARG A 281 -11.93 1.36 43.86
C ARG A 281 -13.40 1.14 44.19
N HIS A 282 -14.10 0.30 43.41
CA HIS A 282 -15.49 -0.05 43.69
C HIS A 282 -15.62 -0.82 45.00
N GLN A 283 -14.69 -1.74 45.29
CA GLN A 283 -14.64 -2.43 46.58
C GLN A 283 -14.38 -1.45 47.73
N CYS A 284 -13.45 -0.51 47.59
CA CYS A 284 -13.18 0.52 48.59
C CYS A 284 -14.39 1.45 48.80
N LEU A 285 -15.13 1.79 47.74
CA LEU A 285 -16.36 2.56 47.81
C LEU A 285 -17.47 1.76 48.53
N LEU A 286 -17.60 0.46 48.25
CA LEU A 286 -18.52 -0.44 48.96
C LEU A 286 -18.17 -0.54 50.45
N GLU A 287 -16.89 -0.67 50.80
CA GLU A 287 -16.42 -0.67 52.19
C GLU A 287 -16.66 0.69 52.86
N ALA A 288 -16.48 1.80 52.14
CA ALA A 288 -16.82 3.14 52.62
C ALA A 288 -18.33 3.37 52.80
N THR A 289 -19.19 2.69 52.02
CA THR A 289 -20.65 2.75 52.19
C THR A 289 -21.17 1.96 53.40
N SER A 290 -20.32 1.16 54.06
CA SER A 290 -20.66 0.47 55.31
C SER A 290 -20.94 1.46 56.48
N ASN A 291 -20.45 2.71 56.40
CA ASN A 291 -20.76 3.80 57.34
C ASN A 291 -21.32 5.05 56.61
N PRO A 292 -22.59 5.01 56.16
CA PRO A 292 -23.12 5.95 55.14
C PRO A 292 -23.30 7.40 55.63
N ARG A 293 -23.52 7.64 56.93
CA ARG A 293 -23.76 9.02 57.42
C ARG A 293 -22.50 9.86 57.60
N HIS A 294 -21.41 9.26 58.04
CA HIS A 294 -20.20 10.03 58.35
C HIS A 294 -19.38 10.33 57.09
N ASN A 295 -19.37 9.39 56.13
CA ASN A 295 -18.58 9.53 54.91
C ASN A 295 -19.21 10.51 53.91
N MET A 296 -20.54 10.56 53.75
CA MET A 296 -21.17 11.57 52.88
C MET A 296 -20.95 12.99 53.38
N ILE A 297 -21.00 13.21 54.70
CA ILE A 297 -20.73 14.52 55.29
C ILE A 297 -19.26 14.91 55.08
N ASN A 298 -18.32 13.98 55.28
CA ASN A 298 -16.91 14.24 55.03
C ASN A 298 -16.61 14.48 53.53
N THR A 299 -17.23 13.74 52.61
CA THR A 299 -17.06 13.97 51.16
C THR A 299 -17.66 15.31 50.72
N LEU A 300 -18.83 15.69 51.23
CA LEU A 300 -19.41 17.02 50.99
C LEU A 300 -18.54 18.13 51.58
N GLN A 301 -18.00 17.93 52.78
CA GLN A 301 -17.12 18.89 53.41
C GLN A 301 -15.82 19.08 52.62
N CYS A 302 -15.18 17.98 52.17
CA CYS A 302 -13.97 18.06 51.35
C CYS A 302 -14.23 18.72 49.99
N THR A 303 -15.34 18.39 49.30
CA THR A 303 -15.66 18.99 48.00
C THR A 303 -15.99 20.48 48.10
N VAL A 304 -16.70 20.89 49.16
CA VAL A 304 -16.94 22.32 49.44
C VAL A 304 -15.64 23.04 49.77
N GLU A 305 -14.77 22.44 50.57
CA GLU A 305 -13.48 23.02 50.92
C GLU A 305 -12.56 23.15 49.69
N GLU A 306 -12.54 22.16 48.81
CA GLU A 306 -11.79 22.19 47.54
C GLU A 306 -12.33 23.25 46.56
N LEU A 307 -13.64 23.37 46.41
CA LEU A 307 -14.27 24.42 45.58
C LEU A 307 -13.98 25.81 46.12
N LEU A 308 -14.11 26.01 47.43
CA LEU A 308 -13.89 27.30 48.06
C LEU A 308 -12.41 27.70 48.02
N GLN A 309 -11.49 26.74 48.19
CA GLN A 309 -10.05 26.94 47.99
C GLN A 309 -9.71 27.30 46.54
N LYS A 310 -10.34 26.64 45.56
CA LYS A 310 -10.13 26.90 44.13
C LYS A 310 -10.61 28.30 43.74
N GLU A 311 -11.85 28.64 44.09
CA GLU A 311 -12.41 29.96 43.80
C GLU A 311 -11.67 31.08 44.53
N LEU A 312 -11.26 30.88 45.78
CA LEU A 312 -10.47 31.85 46.53
C LEU A 312 -9.07 32.05 45.92
N LYS A 313 -8.44 30.99 45.39
CA LYS A 313 -7.17 31.09 44.68
C LYS A 313 -7.34 31.83 43.36
N ASP A 314 -8.34 31.46 42.56
CA ASP A 314 -8.64 32.12 41.28
C ASP A 314 -8.99 33.59 41.48
N TRP A 315 -9.74 33.92 42.53
CA TRP A 315 -10.05 35.30 42.88
C TRP A 315 -8.79 36.08 43.30
N ARG A 316 -7.90 35.47 44.10
CA ARG A 316 -6.64 36.09 44.52
C ARG A 316 -5.72 36.37 43.34
N VAL A 317 -5.65 35.45 42.37
CA VAL A 317 -4.90 35.64 41.13
C VAL A 317 -5.52 36.77 40.31
N LYS A 318 -6.84 36.77 40.10
CA LYS A 318 -7.55 37.83 39.38
C LYS A 318 -7.36 39.22 40.00
N VAL A 319 -7.42 39.33 41.32
CA VAL A 319 -7.20 40.61 42.03
C VAL A 319 -5.73 41.05 41.94
N THR A 320 -4.79 40.11 41.99
CA THR A 320 -3.36 40.41 41.86
C THR A 320 -3.02 40.87 40.43
N ASP A 321 -3.64 40.26 39.40
CA ASP A 321 -3.51 40.68 38.01
C ASP A 321 -4.14 42.06 37.76
N LEU A 322 -5.31 42.34 38.35
CA LEU A 322 -5.94 43.66 38.26
C LEU A 322 -5.11 44.75 38.93
N LEU A 323 -4.51 44.46 40.09
CA LEU A 323 -3.60 45.40 40.75
C LEU A 323 -2.31 45.58 39.93
N SER A 324 -1.71 44.50 39.44
CA SER A 324 -0.45 44.56 38.68
C SER A 324 -0.62 45.26 37.33
N SER A 325 -1.77 45.10 36.67
CA SER A 325 -2.11 45.84 35.45
C SER A 325 -2.37 47.32 35.72
N HIS A 326 -2.92 47.69 36.89
CA HIS A 326 -3.11 49.10 37.28
C HIS A 326 -1.80 49.82 37.62
N PHE A 327 -0.76 49.10 38.05
CA PHE A 327 0.53 49.69 38.44
C PHE A 327 1.58 49.75 37.30
N HIS A 328 1.30 49.17 36.12
CA HIS A 328 2.27 49.11 35.01
C HIS A 328 1.95 49.99 33.78
N SER A 329 0.86 50.75 33.77
CA SER A 329 0.67 51.80 32.76
C SER A 329 1.19 53.17 33.24
N GLU A 330 2.49 53.35 32.99
CA GLU A 330 3.22 54.60 32.70
C GLU A 330 3.66 55.57 33.83
N PRO A 331 4.97 55.92 33.88
CA PRO A 331 5.51 57.07 34.62
C PRO A 331 5.55 58.32 33.72
N LEU A 332 5.14 59.49 34.23
CA LEU A 332 5.46 60.76 33.56
C LEU A 332 5.66 61.91 34.54
N GLU A 333 6.85 62.50 34.45
CA GLU A 333 7.21 63.76 35.06
C GLU A 333 6.42 64.94 34.47
N SER A 334 6.19 65.94 35.34
CA SER A 334 6.15 67.38 35.07
C SER A 334 5.21 67.94 33.97
N SER A 335 4.15 68.65 34.39
CA SER A 335 4.10 70.13 34.46
C SER A 335 2.67 70.71 34.34
N VAL A 336 2.27 71.41 35.41
CA VAL A 336 1.48 72.66 35.58
C VAL A 336 0.34 73.05 34.60
N SER A 337 -0.75 73.52 35.26
CA SER A 337 -1.87 74.40 34.85
C SER A 337 -3.12 73.70 34.29
N ASP A 338 -4.21 73.57 35.04
CA ASP A 338 -5.21 74.59 35.49
C ASP A 338 -6.33 74.83 34.46
N GLY A 339 -7.58 74.65 34.88
CA GLY A 339 -8.78 75.10 34.15
C GLY A 339 -9.71 74.04 33.52
N LEU A 340 -10.76 73.67 34.27
CA LEU A 340 -12.06 73.12 33.82
C LEU A 340 -12.94 74.27 33.20
N PRO A 341 -14.15 74.14 32.59
CA PRO A 341 -15.04 73.00 32.21
C PRO A 341 -15.64 72.99 30.78
N ASP A 342 -16.39 71.91 30.53
CA ASP A 342 -17.74 71.83 29.91
C ASP A 342 -17.96 71.65 28.39
N SER A 343 -18.96 70.77 28.13
CA SER A 343 -19.93 70.77 27.01
C SER A 343 -19.81 69.68 25.92
N VAL A 344 -20.76 68.74 26.00
CA VAL A 344 -21.57 68.07 24.94
C VAL A 344 -21.41 68.55 23.49
N ASP A 345 -21.22 67.63 22.52
CA ASP A 345 -22.22 67.26 21.48
C ASP A 345 -21.67 66.41 20.31
N PHE A 346 -22.50 65.45 19.89
CA PHE A 346 -22.78 64.82 18.57
C PHE A 346 -21.70 64.57 17.47
N GLU A 347 -21.71 63.30 17.00
CA GLU A 347 -21.33 62.67 15.70
C GLU A 347 -21.48 63.53 14.41
N PRO A 348 -20.91 63.20 13.20
CA PRO A 348 -20.86 61.83 12.59
C PRO A 348 -19.76 61.49 11.48
N ILE A 349 -19.74 60.22 10.98
CA ILE A 349 -19.31 59.69 9.63
C ILE A 349 -17.87 59.08 9.39
N THR A 350 -17.78 57.72 9.37
CA THR A 350 -17.01 56.67 8.56
C THR A 350 -15.54 56.83 8.07
N PRO A 351 -14.81 55.76 7.60
CA PRO A 351 -14.68 54.31 7.95
C PRO A 351 -13.19 53.85 8.14
N PRO A 352 -12.85 52.61 8.58
CA PRO A 352 -12.21 51.63 7.64
C PRO A 352 -12.37 50.12 7.95
N GLN A 353 -12.19 49.32 6.90
CA GLN A 353 -12.08 47.84 6.84
C GLN A 353 -10.66 47.35 7.30
N PRO A 354 -10.37 46.03 7.30
CA PRO A 354 -10.17 45.16 8.46
C PRO A 354 -8.68 44.88 8.78
N ALA A 355 -8.30 44.92 10.06
CA ALA A 355 -7.04 44.33 10.54
C ALA A 355 -7.37 43.06 11.34
N GLY A 356 -6.60 42.01 11.11
CA GLY A 356 -6.84 40.64 11.59
C GLY A 356 -7.17 40.57 13.08
N GLN A 357 -8.28 39.90 13.39
CA GLN A 357 -8.61 39.54 14.76
C GLN A 357 -7.81 38.30 15.13
N ASP A 358 -6.89 38.46 16.08
CA ASP A 358 -6.41 37.36 16.91
C ASP A 358 -7.61 36.81 17.67
N VAL A 359 -8.29 35.83 17.07
CA VAL A 359 -9.38 35.10 17.71
C VAL A 359 -8.79 34.42 18.94
N SER A 360 -9.28 34.77 20.12
CA SER A 360 -8.86 34.16 21.37
C SER A 360 -8.99 32.64 21.26
N VAL A 361 -7.93 31.89 21.58
CA VAL A 361 -7.93 30.41 21.55
C VAL A 361 -9.11 29.84 22.35
N VAL A 362 -9.54 30.56 23.39
CA VAL A 362 -10.72 30.22 24.20
C VAL A 362 -12.01 30.30 23.38
N ASP A 363 -12.17 31.34 22.55
CA ASP A 363 -13.34 31.51 21.70
C ASP A 363 -13.38 30.43 20.62
N GLN A 364 -12.24 30.06 20.03
CA GLN A 364 -12.17 28.99 19.03
C GLN A 364 -12.55 27.62 19.62
N LEU A 365 -12.07 27.31 20.82
CA LEU A 365 -12.46 26.10 21.55
C LEU A 365 -13.94 26.10 21.92
N MET A 366 -14.48 27.25 22.35
CA MET A 366 -15.89 27.38 22.67
C MET A 366 -16.77 27.18 21.43
N GLN A 367 -16.41 27.77 20.28
CA GLN A 367 -17.16 27.56 19.04
C GLN A 367 -17.09 26.11 18.57
N ALA A 368 -15.93 25.45 18.66
CA ALA A 368 -15.79 24.03 18.32
C ALA A 368 -16.68 23.14 19.21
N ALA A 369 -16.73 23.42 20.51
CA ALA A 369 -17.61 22.71 21.44
C ALA A 369 -19.10 22.90 21.10
N LEU A 370 -19.50 24.12 20.72
CA LEU A 370 -20.88 24.40 20.31
C LEU A 370 -21.26 23.67 19.01
N VAL A 371 -20.36 23.63 18.02
CA VAL A 371 -20.58 22.90 16.77
C VAL A 371 -20.74 21.40 17.03
N ASN A 372 -19.87 20.81 17.85
CA ASN A 372 -19.98 19.40 18.21
C ASN A 372 -21.26 19.10 18.99
N LYS A 373 -21.65 19.96 19.92
CA LYS A 373 -22.90 19.81 20.66
C LYS A 373 -24.12 19.79 19.73
N LEU A 374 -24.19 20.69 18.76
CA LEU A 374 -25.29 20.72 17.78
C LEU A 374 -25.36 19.42 16.97
N ILE A 375 -24.22 18.82 16.64
CA ILE A 375 -24.15 17.53 15.95
C ILE A 375 -24.65 16.39 16.86
N GLU A 376 -24.24 16.37 18.13
CA GLU A 376 -24.70 15.40 19.13
C GLU A 376 -26.21 15.50 19.39
N ASP A 377 -26.75 16.72 19.37
CA ASP A 377 -28.19 17.01 19.47
C ASP A 377 -28.96 16.61 18.19
N GLY A 378 -28.26 16.16 17.13
CA GLY A 378 -28.83 15.74 15.85
C GLY A 378 -29.09 16.87 14.84
N ASP A 379 -28.78 18.12 15.19
CA ASP A 379 -28.90 19.28 14.30
C ASP A 379 -27.63 19.48 13.46
N VAL A 380 -27.46 18.57 12.49
CA VAL A 380 -26.33 18.62 11.55
C VAL A 380 -26.38 19.88 10.69
N ASN A 381 -27.54 20.32 10.22
CA ASN A 381 -27.59 21.51 9.38
C ASN A 381 -27.23 22.79 10.16
N GLY A 382 -27.73 22.94 11.40
CA GLY A 382 -27.42 24.08 12.26
C GLY A 382 -25.94 24.14 12.66
N SER A 383 -25.29 22.99 12.84
CA SER A 383 -23.85 22.95 13.14
C SER A 383 -23.00 23.43 11.96
N PHE A 384 -23.33 23.00 10.74
CA PHE A 384 -22.66 23.48 9.52
C PHE A 384 -22.95 24.95 9.25
N GLU A 385 -24.19 25.43 9.41
CA GLU A 385 -24.53 26.86 9.28
C GLU A 385 -23.69 27.71 10.25
N ARG A 386 -23.55 27.26 11.50
CA ARG A 386 -22.75 27.97 12.50
C ARG A 386 -21.26 27.97 12.16
N ALA A 387 -20.73 26.84 11.72
CA ALA A 387 -19.32 26.72 11.34
C ALA A 387 -18.98 27.60 10.13
N LEU A 388 -19.84 27.59 9.09
CA LEU A 388 -19.69 28.40 7.88
C LEU A 388 -19.82 29.90 8.18
N SER A 389 -20.75 30.29 9.06
CA SER A 389 -20.96 31.68 9.45
C SER A 389 -19.79 32.29 10.23
N ALA A 390 -18.96 31.46 10.86
CA ALA A 390 -17.76 31.91 11.56
C ALA A 390 -16.62 32.31 10.60
N GLY A 391 -16.70 31.95 9.31
CA GLY A 391 -15.66 32.27 8.31
C GLY A 391 -14.32 31.57 8.54
N ASP A 392 -14.24 30.65 9.51
CA ASP A 392 -13.02 29.89 9.84
C ASP A 392 -13.12 28.47 9.25
N LEU A 393 -12.24 28.17 8.29
CA LEU A 393 -12.16 26.82 7.70
C LEU A 393 -11.84 25.76 8.76
N SER A 394 -11.11 26.10 9.81
CA SER A 394 -10.77 25.17 10.90
C SER A 394 -12.03 24.67 11.61
N LEU A 395 -13.00 25.56 11.85
CA LEU A 395 -14.27 25.21 12.47
C LEU A 395 -15.17 24.37 11.55
N VAL A 396 -15.13 24.65 10.24
CA VAL A 396 -15.80 23.80 9.23
C VAL A 396 -15.19 22.41 9.20
N MET A 397 -13.87 22.30 9.32
CA MET A 397 -13.21 20.99 9.41
C MET A 397 -13.58 20.24 10.70
N VAL A 398 -13.80 20.93 11.83
CA VAL A 398 -14.34 20.30 13.05
C VAL A 398 -15.71 19.68 12.76
N ALA A 399 -16.62 20.41 12.12
CA ALA A 399 -17.93 19.87 11.73
C ALA A 399 -17.78 18.66 10.77
N CYS A 400 -16.91 18.75 9.76
CA CYS A 400 -16.66 17.65 8.81
C CYS A 400 -16.08 16.39 9.46
N ARG A 401 -15.28 16.51 10.53
CA ARG A 401 -14.73 15.34 11.25
C ARG A 401 -15.74 14.71 12.20
N ALA A 402 -16.68 15.50 12.71
CA ALA A 402 -17.68 15.05 13.66
C ALA A 402 -18.87 14.32 13.00
N VAL A 403 -18.99 14.34 11.67
CA VAL A 403 -20.08 13.66 10.95
C VAL A 403 -19.57 12.76 9.83
N ASP A 404 -20.22 11.62 9.64
CA ASP A 404 -19.99 10.73 8.50
C ASP A 404 -20.64 11.30 7.22
N PRO A 405 -19.88 11.54 6.12
CA PRO A 405 -20.43 11.98 4.84
C PRO A 405 -21.57 11.10 4.34
N GLY A 406 -21.47 9.78 4.55
CA GLY A 406 -22.50 8.84 4.11
C GLY A 406 -23.87 9.08 4.74
N GLN A 407 -23.90 9.56 5.99
CA GLN A 407 -25.14 9.89 6.69
C GLN A 407 -25.66 11.29 6.34
N VAL A 408 -24.76 12.27 6.19
CA VAL A 408 -25.10 13.67 5.88
C VAL A 408 -25.73 13.80 4.49
N PHE A 409 -25.15 13.09 3.52
CA PHE A 409 -25.53 13.13 2.12
C PHE A 409 -26.46 11.97 1.71
N ALA A 410 -26.92 11.15 2.66
CA ALA A 410 -27.99 10.16 2.41
C ALA A 410 -29.25 10.86 1.91
N ALA A 411 -30.07 10.20 1.09
CA ALA A 411 -31.32 10.79 0.60
C ALA A 411 -32.45 10.63 1.66
N PRO A 412 -33.11 11.71 2.12
CA PRO A 412 -32.91 13.11 1.73
C PRO A 412 -31.70 13.77 2.40
N CYS A 413 -30.93 14.55 1.64
CA CYS A 413 -29.72 15.20 2.14
C CYS A 413 -30.05 16.10 3.34
N SER A 414 -29.30 15.94 4.43
CA SER A 414 -29.55 16.64 5.69
C SER A 414 -29.18 18.12 5.63
N LEU A 415 -28.31 18.51 4.68
CA LEU A 415 -27.86 19.88 4.50
C LEU A 415 -28.74 20.64 3.50
N LYS A 416 -29.12 21.87 3.86
CA LYS A 416 -29.84 22.78 2.98
C LYS A 416 -28.93 23.29 1.85
N GLN A 417 -29.54 23.69 0.74
CA GLN A 417 -28.81 24.07 -0.49
C GLN A 417 -27.82 25.23 -0.29
N HIS A 418 -28.17 26.28 0.46
CA HIS A 418 -27.24 27.38 0.73
C HIS A 418 -26.03 26.94 1.56
N VAL A 419 -26.22 26.00 2.48
CA VAL A 419 -25.17 25.41 3.32
C VAL A 419 -24.21 24.59 2.45
N LEU A 420 -24.74 23.79 1.53
CA LEU A 420 -23.95 23.02 0.56
C LEU A 420 -23.09 23.93 -0.33
N MET A 421 -23.68 25.00 -0.84
CA MET A 421 -22.96 25.97 -1.69
C MET A 421 -21.80 26.65 -0.94
N SER A 422 -22.06 27.11 0.29
CA SER A 422 -21.03 27.71 1.14
C SER A 422 -19.96 26.70 1.54
N LEU A 423 -20.34 25.45 1.81
CA LEU A 423 -19.40 24.36 2.12
C LEU A 423 -18.47 24.08 0.96
N VAL A 424 -19.01 23.93 -0.26
CA VAL A 424 -18.22 23.72 -1.47
C VAL A 424 -17.22 24.85 -1.69
N GLN A 425 -17.64 26.09 -1.51
CA GLN A 425 -16.78 27.27 -1.65
C GLN A 425 -15.64 27.26 -0.61
N GLN A 426 -15.96 27.05 0.66
CA GLN A 426 -14.99 27.16 1.75
C GLN A 426 -13.99 26.00 1.74
N LEU A 427 -14.44 24.76 1.48
CA LEU A 427 -13.55 23.59 1.39
C LEU A 427 -12.55 23.70 0.23
N ALA A 428 -12.93 24.36 -0.87
CA ALA A 428 -12.05 24.54 -2.02
C ALA A 428 -10.95 25.59 -1.80
N THR A 429 -11.10 26.45 -0.78
CA THR A 429 -10.21 27.62 -0.59
C THR A 429 -8.79 27.21 -0.18
N ASP A 430 -8.65 26.16 0.63
CA ASP A 430 -7.36 25.54 0.96
C ASP A 430 -7.45 24.01 0.82
N MET A 431 -6.70 23.44 -0.12
CA MET A 431 -6.65 21.99 -0.37
C MET A 431 -5.36 21.33 0.13
N LEU A 432 -4.46 22.06 0.80
CA LEU A 432 -3.18 21.52 1.27
C LEU A 432 -3.34 20.63 2.50
N HIS A 433 -4.25 21.00 3.39
CA HIS A 433 -4.52 20.27 4.63
C HIS A 433 -5.79 19.43 4.49
N GLU A 434 -5.73 18.18 4.96
CA GLU A 434 -6.86 17.24 5.00
C GLU A 434 -7.56 17.05 3.63
N THR A 435 -6.76 17.04 2.55
CA THR A 435 -7.24 16.99 1.17
C THR A 435 -8.20 15.82 0.92
N GLN A 436 -7.98 14.66 1.55
CA GLN A 436 -8.81 13.48 1.35
C GLN A 436 -10.23 13.63 1.91
N LEU A 437 -10.36 14.21 3.11
CA LEU A 437 -11.64 14.49 3.75
C LEU A 437 -12.40 15.55 2.95
N LYS A 438 -11.72 16.64 2.57
CA LYS A 438 -12.28 17.69 1.72
C LYS A 438 -12.77 17.14 0.38
N CYS A 439 -11.99 16.26 -0.27
CA CYS A 439 -12.42 15.60 -1.51
C CYS A 439 -13.68 14.75 -1.32
N ARG A 440 -13.85 14.04 -0.19
CA ARG A 440 -15.08 13.27 0.09
C ARG A 440 -16.29 14.19 0.17
N PHE A 441 -16.22 15.22 1.02
CA PHE A 441 -17.31 16.18 1.16
C PHE A 441 -17.61 16.94 -0.15
N LEU A 442 -16.59 17.31 -0.93
CA LEU A 442 -16.79 17.98 -2.22
C LEU A 442 -17.46 17.09 -3.25
N GLU A 443 -17.10 15.81 -3.34
CA GLU A 443 -17.75 14.87 -4.25
C GLU A 443 -19.23 14.71 -3.94
N ASP A 444 -19.57 14.43 -2.69
CA ASP A 444 -20.95 14.20 -2.28
C ASP A 444 -21.78 15.47 -2.31
N ALA A 445 -21.20 16.63 -1.94
CA ALA A 445 -21.89 17.91 -2.01
C ALA A 445 -22.26 18.29 -3.45
N ILE A 446 -21.34 18.13 -4.41
CA ILE A 446 -21.60 18.45 -5.84
C ILE A 446 -22.73 17.59 -6.40
N ILE A 447 -22.81 16.31 -6.02
CA ILE A 447 -23.86 15.39 -6.48
C ILE A 447 -25.24 15.79 -5.91
N ASN A 448 -25.27 16.34 -4.69
CA ASN A 448 -26.50 16.74 -3.99
C ASN A 448 -26.94 18.19 -4.25
N LEU A 449 -26.25 18.93 -5.13
CA LEU A 449 -26.69 20.26 -5.55
C LEU A 449 -27.91 20.16 -6.48
N ASP A 450 -29.01 20.78 -6.08
CA ASP A 450 -30.26 20.76 -6.82
C ASP A 450 -30.37 21.98 -7.75
N MET A 451 -30.37 21.72 -9.07
CA MET A 451 -30.56 22.74 -10.10
C MET A 451 -32.02 23.19 -10.25
N GLY A 452 -32.97 22.50 -9.63
CA GLY A 452 -34.39 22.84 -9.56
C GLY A 452 -34.68 24.08 -8.72
N ASN A 453 -33.85 24.35 -7.71
CA ASN A 453 -33.99 25.49 -6.81
C ASN A 453 -33.54 26.82 -7.47
N GLN A 454 -34.40 27.84 -7.41
CA GLN A 454 -34.19 29.15 -8.03
C GLN A 454 -33.01 29.93 -7.42
N ASP A 455 -32.82 29.84 -6.11
CA ASP A 455 -31.74 30.55 -5.41
C ASP A 455 -30.39 29.88 -5.72
N THR A 456 -30.33 28.55 -5.68
CA THR A 456 -29.14 27.78 -6.06
C THR A 456 -28.73 28.10 -7.49
N ARG A 457 -29.67 28.08 -8.45
CA ARG A 457 -29.38 28.32 -9.88
C ARG A 457 -28.73 29.68 -10.15
N THR A 458 -29.09 30.70 -9.37
CA THR A 458 -28.55 32.07 -9.52
C THR A 458 -27.09 32.15 -9.08
N HIS A 459 -26.73 31.48 -7.98
CA HIS A 459 -25.39 31.53 -7.40
C HIS A 459 -24.46 30.40 -7.85
N LEU A 460 -25.01 29.33 -8.44
CA LEU A 460 -24.27 28.15 -8.90
C LEU A 460 -23.11 28.46 -9.85
N PRO A 461 -23.27 29.30 -10.89
CA PRO A 461 -22.17 29.61 -11.81
C PRO A 461 -20.98 30.28 -11.13
N LEU A 462 -21.23 31.12 -10.12
CA LEU A 462 -20.19 31.83 -9.39
C LEU A 462 -19.41 30.86 -8.50
N VAL A 463 -20.12 30.10 -7.66
CA VAL A 463 -19.49 29.17 -6.70
C VAL A 463 -18.75 28.05 -7.41
N VAL A 464 -19.34 27.45 -8.45
CA VAL A 464 -18.68 26.39 -9.22
C VAL A 464 -17.49 26.95 -10.03
N GLY A 465 -17.60 28.19 -10.51
CA GLY A 465 -16.50 28.91 -11.14
C GLY A 465 -15.30 29.10 -10.19
N GLU A 466 -15.57 29.48 -8.94
CA GLU A 466 -14.55 29.62 -7.90
C GLU A 466 -13.96 28.27 -7.48
N LEU A 467 -14.79 27.24 -7.28
CA LEU A 467 -14.35 25.87 -7.01
C LEU A 467 -13.35 25.42 -8.08
N ARG A 468 -13.71 25.56 -9.37
CA ARG A 468 -12.84 25.19 -10.48
C ARG A 468 -11.52 25.96 -10.46
N LYS A 469 -11.57 27.26 -10.20
CA LYS A 469 -10.38 28.12 -10.11
C LYS A 469 -9.42 27.63 -9.03
N HIS A 470 -9.92 27.34 -7.82
CA HIS A 470 -9.09 26.88 -6.70
C HIS A 470 -8.53 25.47 -6.95
N LEU A 471 -9.36 24.53 -7.40
CA LEU A 471 -8.94 23.15 -7.67
C LEU A 471 -7.94 23.08 -8.83
N SER A 472 -8.14 23.86 -9.90
CA SER A 472 -7.18 23.93 -11.02
C SER A 472 -5.87 24.57 -10.60
N LYS A 473 -5.91 25.63 -9.77
CA LYS A 473 -4.70 26.23 -9.19
C LYS A 473 -3.92 25.21 -8.36
N PHE A 474 -4.62 24.39 -7.56
CA PHE A 474 -4.00 23.32 -6.78
C PHE A 474 -3.35 22.25 -7.68
N LEU A 475 -4.03 21.78 -8.72
CA LEU A 475 -3.48 20.79 -9.65
C LEU A 475 -2.22 21.27 -10.39
N VAL A 476 -2.17 22.56 -10.76
CA VAL A 476 -0.99 23.16 -11.39
C VAL A 476 0.16 23.30 -10.39
N ALA A 477 -0.13 23.69 -9.14
CA ALA A 477 0.89 23.84 -8.10
C ALA A 477 1.43 22.50 -7.59
N TYR A 478 0.60 21.44 -7.57
CA TYR A 478 0.94 20.12 -7.02
C TYR A 478 0.56 18.97 -7.97
N PRO A 479 1.25 18.82 -9.12
CA PRO A 479 0.87 17.86 -10.16
C PRO A 479 0.94 16.40 -9.69
N ASN A 480 1.90 16.06 -8.82
CA ASN A 480 2.12 14.70 -8.32
C ASN A 480 1.36 14.38 -7.03
N HIS A 481 0.40 15.21 -6.61
CA HIS A 481 -0.37 14.97 -5.38
C HIS A 481 -1.26 13.72 -5.51
N ILE A 482 -1.38 12.93 -4.43
CA ILE A 482 -2.16 11.67 -4.42
C ILE A 482 -3.64 11.92 -4.77
N ALA A 483 -4.19 13.07 -4.36
CA ALA A 483 -5.56 13.47 -4.66
C ALA A 483 -5.76 14.08 -6.07
N SER A 484 -4.71 14.26 -6.89
CA SER A 484 -4.82 14.96 -8.18
C SER A 484 -5.84 14.32 -9.12
N ARG A 485 -5.87 12.98 -9.21
CA ARG A 485 -6.87 12.26 -10.03
C ARG A 485 -8.29 12.53 -9.55
N ARG A 486 -8.48 12.53 -8.23
CA ARG A 486 -9.78 12.73 -7.58
C ARG A 486 -10.29 14.15 -7.79
N ILE A 487 -9.44 15.14 -7.54
CA ILE A 487 -9.70 16.56 -7.80
C ILE A 487 -10.02 16.81 -9.28
N THR A 488 -9.34 16.12 -10.21
CA THR A 488 -9.65 16.21 -11.64
C THR A 488 -11.08 15.74 -11.93
N MET A 489 -11.53 14.63 -11.34
CA MET A 489 -12.91 14.14 -11.48
C MET A 489 -13.93 15.12 -10.89
N ILE A 490 -13.63 15.70 -9.73
CA ILE A 490 -14.46 16.74 -9.08
C ILE A 490 -14.61 17.96 -10.02
N VAL A 491 -13.52 18.43 -10.62
CA VAL A 491 -13.55 19.54 -11.60
C VAL A 491 -14.38 19.17 -12.83
N MET A 492 -14.32 17.93 -13.32
CA MET A 492 -15.14 17.47 -14.43
C MET A 492 -16.63 17.41 -14.08
N ALA A 493 -16.98 16.92 -12.89
CA ALA A 493 -18.36 16.90 -12.38
C ALA A 493 -18.91 18.32 -12.23
N ALA A 494 -18.15 19.21 -11.61
CA ALA A 494 -18.43 20.63 -11.50
C ALA A 494 -18.69 21.29 -12.87
N ASN A 495 -17.90 20.96 -13.90
CA ASN A 495 -18.11 21.49 -15.24
C ASN A 495 -19.40 20.99 -15.90
N ASN A 496 -19.91 19.81 -15.54
CA ASN A 496 -21.19 19.33 -16.06
C ASN A 496 -22.39 20.01 -15.39
N LEU A 497 -22.25 20.55 -14.17
CA LEU A 497 -23.30 21.35 -13.53
C LEU A 497 -23.48 22.74 -14.16
N LEU A 498 -22.52 23.20 -14.97
CA LEU A 498 -22.56 24.49 -15.67
C LEU A 498 -23.05 24.38 -17.12
N LYS A 499 -23.34 23.17 -17.60
CA LYS A 499 -23.88 22.90 -18.94
C LYS A 499 -25.37 22.68 -18.85
#